data_AF-A0A955QXK3-F1
#
_entry.id   AF-A0A955QXK3-F1
#
_cell.length_a   1.000
_cell.length_b   1.000
_cell.length_c   1.000
_cell.angle_alpha   90.00
_cell.angle_beta   90.00
_cell.angle_gamma   90.00
#
_symmetry.space_group_name_H-M   'P 1'
#
loop_
_entity.id
_entity.type
_entity.pdbx_description
1 polymer ?
#
loop_
_entity_poly.entity_id
_entity_poly.type
_entity_poly.pdbx_seq_one_letter_code
_entity_poly.pdbx_strand_id
1 'polypeptide(L)'
;MFDRCTMSMPLDMMHLHVRGLLWAGSAGCFASISLRGSRLDRGLTLSGITIYGMVDLEQAQIGGNVFVEQSEVLSSLSLSRATIHGNLSLKKTVIVHAVHLHSLEVQGGLFLRSGLRCELLDLRNAHCGGSVTIQGERIAGGINLAGAEIDGSLFIGGGLSCHSMNLSGATVGQSLTLVDVQGTEKVTMTAVQVVGSLILGAHVRLGAVDLVDAHVGGPVLFIDVEICGTVNMKAIHVGGSLNLYENDRFGSVNLDQAQVQGRLAIVGATFSQTLSMDGIQANGGVFIGEGTQFNQVSLFQH
;
A
#
# COMPACT_ATOMS: atom_id res chain seq x y z
N MET A 1 12.56 23.82 -19.42
CA MET A 1 11.67 24.51 -18.45
C MET A 1 10.42 24.92 -19.19
N PHE A 2 9.25 24.52 -18.71
CA PHE A 2 7.95 24.94 -19.22
C PHE A 2 7.22 25.75 -18.14
N ASP A 3 7.33 27.07 -18.18
CA ASP A 3 6.69 27.97 -17.21
C ASP A 3 5.44 28.58 -17.81
N ARG A 4 4.28 28.38 -17.16
CA ARG A 4 2.98 28.93 -17.64
C ARG A 4 2.67 28.56 -19.10
N CYS A 5 3.18 27.43 -19.59
CA CYS A 5 2.97 27.02 -20.97
C CYS A 5 1.58 26.40 -21.16
N THR A 6 0.94 26.72 -22.29
CA THR A 6 -0.26 26.03 -22.77
C THR A 6 0.09 25.28 -24.04
N MET A 7 -0.03 23.96 -24.02
CA MET A 7 0.21 23.09 -25.17
C MET A 7 -1.08 22.34 -25.51
N SER A 8 -1.76 22.77 -26.57
CA SER A 8 -2.99 22.14 -27.06
C SER A 8 -2.76 20.82 -27.82
N MET A 9 -1.53 20.60 -28.27
CA MET A 9 -1.09 19.34 -28.89
C MET A 9 -0.22 18.55 -27.91
N PRO A 10 -0.14 17.21 -28.05
CA PRO A 10 0.76 16.36 -27.26
C PRO A 10 2.20 16.89 -27.23
N LEU A 11 2.79 16.95 -26.03
CA LEU A 11 4.21 17.20 -25.86
C LEU A 11 4.95 15.86 -25.91
N ASP A 12 5.47 15.52 -27.09
CA ASP A 12 6.23 14.30 -27.34
C ASP A 12 7.73 14.53 -27.12
N MET A 13 8.28 13.87 -26.10
CA MET A 13 9.69 13.87 -25.71
C MET A 13 10.21 12.44 -25.51
N MET A 14 9.69 11.48 -26.28
CA MET A 14 10.14 10.09 -26.22
C MET A 14 11.62 9.95 -26.55
N HIS A 15 12.31 9.05 -25.83
CA HIS A 15 13.74 8.76 -26.01
C HIS A 15 14.68 9.98 -25.91
N LEU A 16 14.20 11.08 -25.33
CA LEU A 16 14.97 12.29 -25.14
C LEU A 16 16.05 12.08 -24.07
N HIS A 17 17.23 12.67 -24.26
CA HIS A 17 18.22 12.80 -23.19
C HIS A 17 18.26 14.24 -22.68
N VAL A 18 17.91 14.45 -21.41
CA VAL A 18 17.96 15.74 -20.74
C VAL A 18 19.02 15.70 -19.64
N ARG A 19 20.09 16.49 -19.80
CA ARG A 19 21.15 16.59 -18.79
C ARG A 19 20.74 17.36 -17.52
N GLY A 20 19.76 18.25 -17.66
CA GLY A 20 19.27 19.11 -16.58
C GLY A 20 18.00 18.57 -15.91
N LEU A 21 17.47 19.35 -14.98
CA LEU A 21 16.12 19.14 -14.45
C LEU A 21 15.10 19.43 -15.56
N LEU A 22 14.17 18.50 -15.77
CA LEU A 22 12.97 18.78 -16.55
C LEU A 22 11.89 19.31 -15.61
N TRP A 23 11.43 20.53 -15.86
CA TRP A 23 10.45 21.20 -15.02
C TRP A 23 9.32 21.76 -15.86
N ALA A 24 8.08 21.52 -15.43
CA ALA A 24 6.87 22.14 -15.92
C ALA A 24 6.02 22.61 -14.72
N GLY A 25 5.56 23.86 -14.75
CA GLY A 25 4.87 24.42 -13.60
C GLY A 25 4.07 25.70 -13.85
N SER A 26 3.63 26.29 -12.74
CA SER A 26 3.00 27.63 -12.68
C SER A 26 1.69 27.74 -13.46
N ALA A 27 0.72 26.87 -13.20
CA ALA A 27 -0.59 26.87 -13.86
C ALA A 27 -0.55 26.65 -15.39
N GLY A 28 0.43 25.86 -15.86
CA GLY A 28 0.48 25.41 -17.25
C GLY A 28 -0.58 24.33 -17.57
N CYS A 29 -0.92 24.22 -18.85
CA CYS A 29 -1.91 23.27 -19.37
C CYS A 29 -1.31 22.45 -20.52
N PHE A 30 -1.43 21.11 -20.47
CA PHE A 30 -0.87 20.22 -21.49
C PHE A 30 -1.91 19.23 -22.00
N ALA A 31 -1.98 19.02 -23.30
CA ALA A 31 -2.82 17.97 -23.88
C ALA A 31 -2.37 16.58 -23.42
N SER A 32 -1.07 16.28 -23.47
CA SER A 32 -0.45 15.10 -22.86
C SER A 32 1.07 15.32 -22.80
N ILE A 33 1.76 14.51 -22.01
CA ILE A 33 3.23 14.53 -21.91
C ILE A 33 3.75 13.12 -22.08
N SER A 34 4.61 12.88 -23.07
CA SER A 34 5.30 11.60 -23.24
C SER A 34 6.81 11.78 -23.08
N LEU A 35 7.38 11.02 -22.14
CA LEU A 35 8.80 10.88 -21.82
C LEU A 35 9.20 9.41 -21.85
N ARG A 36 8.44 8.59 -22.59
CA ARG A 36 8.67 7.15 -22.71
C ARG A 36 10.10 6.86 -23.17
N GLY A 37 10.78 5.98 -22.44
CA GLY A 37 12.16 5.58 -22.73
C GLY A 37 13.18 6.73 -22.71
N SER A 38 12.83 7.87 -22.12
CA SER A 38 13.73 9.02 -22.01
C SER A 38 14.74 8.84 -20.89
N ARG A 39 15.85 9.58 -20.96
CA ARG A 39 16.85 9.68 -19.90
C ARG A 39 16.89 11.11 -19.37
N LEU A 40 16.63 11.28 -18.07
CA LEU A 40 16.81 12.53 -17.35
C LEU A 40 17.96 12.35 -16.36
N ASP A 41 19.10 13.02 -16.56
CA ASP A 41 20.26 12.87 -15.65
C ASP A 41 20.00 13.49 -14.26
N ARG A 42 18.98 14.36 -14.16
CA ARG A 42 18.49 14.94 -12.90
C ARG A 42 17.06 14.44 -12.65
N GLY A 43 16.17 15.31 -12.20
CA GLY A 43 14.79 14.95 -11.88
C GLY A 43 13.76 15.39 -12.92
N LEU A 44 12.51 15.06 -12.60
CA LEU A 44 11.31 15.62 -13.22
C LEU A 44 10.49 16.34 -12.16
N THR A 45 9.96 17.50 -12.49
CA THR A 45 9.01 18.20 -11.64
C THR A 45 7.84 18.70 -12.48
N LEU A 46 6.65 18.23 -12.14
CA LEU A 46 5.35 18.65 -12.65
C LEU A 46 4.61 19.27 -11.47
N SER A 47 4.50 20.61 -11.42
CA SER A 47 3.98 21.29 -10.21
C SER A 47 2.96 22.36 -10.53
N GLY A 48 1.74 22.21 -10.01
CA GLY A 48 0.70 23.20 -10.23
C GLY A 48 0.24 23.26 -11.69
N ILE A 49 0.10 22.12 -12.37
CA ILE A 49 -0.30 22.06 -13.78
C ILE A 49 -1.52 21.17 -14.00
N THR A 50 -2.21 21.39 -15.11
CA THR A 50 -3.30 20.53 -15.59
C THR A 50 -2.87 19.80 -16.86
N ILE A 51 -3.08 18.49 -16.90
CA ILE A 51 -2.77 17.64 -18.05
C ILE A 51 -4.05 16.90 -18.43
N TYR A 52 -4.57 17.17 -19.63
CA TYR A 52 -5.85 16.61 -20.07
C TYR A 52 -5.76 15.12 -20.41
N GLY A 53 -4.63 14.71 -20.96
CA GLY A 53 -4.32 13.34 -21.37
C GLY A 53 -3.30 12.67 -20.46
N MET A 54 -2.69 11.61 -20.99
CA MET A 54 -1.76 10.77 -20.25
C MET A 54 -0.43 11.48 -19.97
N VAL A 55 0.19 11.15 -18.83
CA VAL A 55 1.62 11.34 -18.60
C VAL A 55 2.30 9.98 -18.71
N ASP A 56 3.08 9.77 -19.77
CA ASP A 56 3.79 8.52 -20.03
C ASP A 56 5.29 8.67 -19.75
N LEU A 57 5.77 8.01 -18.71
CA LEU A 57 7.18 7.88 -18.32
C LEU A 57 7.63 6.41 -18.38
N GLU A 58 6.92 5.56 -19.11
CA GLU A 58 7.23 4.14 -19.17
C GLU A 58 8.68 3.94 -19.67
N GLN A 59 9.45 3.08 -18.98
CA GLN A 59 10.86 2.81 -19.27
C GLN A 59 11.79 4.04 -19.18
N ALA A 60 11.35 5.15 -18.59
CA ALA A 60 12.23 6.31 -18.38
C ALA A 60 13.32 6.02 -17.34
N GLN A 61 14.50 6.59 -17.53
CA GLN A 61 15.62 6.55 -16.58
C GLN A 61 15.82 7.94 -15.99
N ILE A 62 15.64 8.09 -14.68
CA ILE A 62 15.63 9.39 -14.00
C ILE A 62 16.66 9.36 -12.87
N GLY A 63 17.74 10.12 -13.03
CA GLY A 63 18.88 10.17 -12.11
C GLY A 63 18.60 10.88 -10.78
N GLY A 64 17.48 11.57 -10.66
CA GLY A 64 17.04 12.28 -9.46
C GLY A 64 15.62 11.94 -9.05
N ASN A 65 14.97 12.89 -8.39
CA ASN A 65 13.59 12.73 -7.91
C ASN A 65 12.57 12.98 -9.04
N VAL A 66 11.40 12.34 -8.91
CA VAL A 66 10.19 12.69 -9.67
C VAL A 66 9.17 13.27 -8.71
N PHE A 67 8.79 14.52 -8.97
CA PHE A 67 7.78 15.25 -8.22
C PHE A 67 6.59 15.56 -9.13
N VAL A 68 5.41 15.05 -8.77
CA VAL A 68 4.14 15.49 -9.34
C VAL A 68 3.30 16.05 -8.20
N GLU A 69 3.27 17.38 -8.10
CA GLU A 69 2.69 18.07 -6.95
C GLU A 69 1.61 19.05 -7.36
N GLN A 70 0.54 19.15 -6.57
CA GLN A 70 -0.52 20.14 -6.76
C GLN A 70 -1.07 20.16 -8.20
N SER A 71 -1.14 19.00 -8.84
CA SER A 71 -1.42 18.88 -10.28
C SER A 71 -2.64 18.00 -10.52
N GLU A 72 -3.25 18.18 -11.69
CA GLU A 72 -4.38 17.38 -12.14
C GLU A 72 -4.02 16.68 -13.45
N VAL A 73 -4.13 15.34 -13.47
CA VAL A 73 -4.01 14.52 -14.67
C VAL A 73 -5.39 13.92 -14.93
N LEU A 74 -6.07 14.40 -15.97
CA LEU A 74 -7.44 14.00 -16.28
C LEU A 74 -7.53 12.62 -16.98
N SER A 75 -6.38 11.98 -17.18
CA SER A 75 -6.22 10.62 -17.67
C SER A 75 -5.38 9.79 -16.68
N SER A 76 -4.45 8.97 -17.19
CA SER A 76 -3.54 8.13 -16.40
C SER A 76 -2.13 8.70 -16.31
N LEU A 77 -1.41 8.29 -15.26
CA LEU A 77 0.03 8.47 -15.08
C LEU A 77 0.71 7.10 -15.14
N SER A 78 1.67 6.90 -16.04
CA SER A 78 2.45 5.66 -16.11
C SER A 78 3.93 5.95 -15.87
N LEU A 79 4.53 5.25 -14.90
CA LEU A 79 5.98 5.12 -14.71
C LEU A 79 6.39 3.65 -14.76
N SER A 80 5.61 2.83 -15.46
CA SER A 80 5.82 1.39 -15.49
C SER A 80 7.19 1.05 -16.07
N ARG A 81 7.93 0.13 -15.44
CA ARG A 81 9.31 -0.21 -15.81
C ARG A 81 10.30 0.98 -15.84
N ALA A 82 9.96 2.12 -15.25
CA ALA A 82 10.91 3.22 -15.11
C ALA A 82 11.91 2.94 -13.98
N THR A 83 13.06 3.60 -14.03
CA THR A 83 14.03 3.60 -12.92
C THR A 83 14.22 5.03 -12.43
N ILE A 84 14.04 5.24 -11.13
CA ILE A 84 14.19 6.52 -10.43
C ILE A 84 15.27 6.36 -9.37
N HIS A 85 16.40 7.04 -9.53
CA HIS A 85 17.51 6.98 -8.58
C HIS A 85 17.25 7.81 -7.31
N GLY A 86 16.28 8.72 -7.35
CA GLY A 86 15.79 9.46 -6.18
C GLY A 86 14.48 8.91 -5.65
N ASN A 87 13.63 9.81 -5.17
CA ASN A 87 12.28 9.53 -4.68
C ASN A 87 11.22 9.77 -5.77
N LEU A 88 10.09 9.06 -5.67
CA LEU A 88 8.86 9.40 -6.36
C LEU A 88 7.87 10.02 -5.35
N SER A 89 7.35 11.21 -5.64
CA SER A 89 6.33 11.84 -4.80
C SER A 89 5.16 12.36 -5.63
N LEU A 90 3.97 11.86 -5.31
CA LEU A 90 2.68 12.36 -5.78
C LEU A 90 1.99 13.04 -4.59
N LYS A 91 1.97 14.38 -4.57
CA LYS A 91 1.47 15.15 -3.43
C LYS A 91 0.38 16.13 -3.85
N LYS A 92 -0.81 16.04 -3.24
CA LYS A 92 -1.96 16.88 -3.63
C LYS A 92 -2.26 16.79 -5.13
N THR A 93 -2.25 15.57 -5.65
CA THR A 93 -2.37 15.32 -7.09
C THR A 93 -3.61 14.47 -7.37
N VAL A 94 -4.44 14.91 -8.31
CA VAL A 94 -5.61 14.15 -8.77
C VAL A 94 -5.25 13.47 -10.09
N ILE A 95 -5.48 12.16 -10.19
CA ILE A 95 -5.27 11.37 -11.40
C ILE A 95 -6.57 10.66 -11.67
N VAL A 96 -7.37 11.13 -12.63
CA VAL A 96 -8.77 10.69 -12.78
C VAL A 96 -8.89 9.19 -13.02
N HIS A 97 -7.98 8.61 -13.79
CA HIS A 97 -7.97 7.18 -14.11
C HIS A 97 -6.93 6.45 -13.25
N ALA A 98 -5.89 5.88 -13.86
CA ALA A 98 -4.99 4.97 -13.18
C ALA A 98 -3.58 5.54 -12.97
N VAL A 99 -2.94 5.09 -11.90
CA VAL A 99 -1.51 5.27 -11.65
C VAL A 99 -0.82 3.92 -11.85
N HIS A 100 -0.08 3.79 -12.95
CA HIS A 100 0.63 2.56 -13.31
C HIS A 100 2.11 2.68 -12.95
N LEU A 101 2.53 1.91 -11.96
CA LEU A 101 3.87 1.83 -11.40
C LEU A 101 4.37 0.37 -11.38
N HIS A 102 3.80 -0.49 -12.23
CA HIS A 102 4.18 -1.90 -12.25
C HIS A 102 5.63 -2.05 -12.71
N SER A 103 6.41 -2.87 -12.00
CA SER A 103 7.85 -3.04 -12.22
C SER A 103 8.64 -1.73 -12.18
N LEU A 104 8.13 -0.69 -11.50
CA LEU A 104 8.89 0.53 -11.22
C LEU A 104 10.04 0.22 -10.27
N GLU A 105 11.21 0.79 -10.52
CA GLU A 105 12.34 0.78 -9.59
C GLU A 105 12.55 2.19 -9.03
N VAL A 106 12.46 2.35 -7.70
CA VAL A 106 12.79 3.58 -6.98
C VAL A 106 13.89 3.27 -5.97
N GLN A 107 15.04 3.92 -6.09
CA GLN A 107 16.15 3.74 -5.14
C GLN A 107 15.89 4.45 -3.80
N GLY A 108 15.14 5.56 -3.83
CA GLY A 108 14.63 6.25 -2.65
C GLY A 108 13.28 5.73 -2.18
N GLY A 109 12.50 6.60 -1.53
CA GLY A 109 11.14 6.31 -1.09
C GLY A 109 10.07 6.68 -2.12
N LEU A 110 8.88 6.09 -1.94
CA LEU A 110 7.69 6.35 -2.73
C LEU A 110 6.61 6.97 -1.84
N PHE A 111 6.22 8.20 -2.16
CA PHE A 111 5.35 9.00 -1.32
C PHE A 111 4.11 9.45 -2.09
N LEU A 112 2.99 8.76 -1.85
CA LEU A 112 1.68 9.13 -2.37
C LEU A 112 0.92 9.80 -1.22
N ARG A 113 0.90 11.13 -1.16
CA ARG A 113 0.49 11.87 0.03
C ARG A 113 -0.54 12.96 -0.25
N SER A 114 -1.37 13.23 0.76
CA SER A 114 -2.21 14.42 0.85
C SER A 114 -3.11 14.63 -0.37
N GLY A 115 -4.07 13.73 -0.62
CA GLY A 115 -5.11 13.95 -1.64
C GLY A 115 -4.85 13.27 -2.98
N LEU A 116 -4.06 12.18 -3.02
CA LEU A 116 -4.10 11.29 -4.17
C LEU A 116 -5.53 10.75 -4.35
N ARG A 117 -6.10 10.99 -5.52
CA ARG A 117 -7.37 10.40 -5.95
C ARG A 117 -7.16 9.74 -7.31
N CYS A 118 -7.54 8.47 -7.44
CA CYS A 118 -7.48 7.71 -8.69
C CYS A 118 -8.45 6.54 -8.69
N GLU A 119 -8.70 5.94 -9.85
CA GLU A 119 -9.47 4.70 -9.98
C GLU A 119 -8.65 3.47 -9.58
N LEU A 120 -7.37 3.43 -9.92
CA LEU A 120 -6.50 2.28 -9.66
C LEU A 120 -5.07 2.74 -9.37
N LEU A 121 -4.44 2.11 -8.38
CA LEU A 121 -3.01 2.21 -8.11
C LEU A 121 -2.35 0.85 -8.28
N ASP A 122 -1.51 0.71 -9.30
CA ASP A 122 -0.81 -0.54 -9.64
C ASP A 122 0.69 -0.41 -9.39
N LEU A 123 1.19 -1.07 -8.34
CA LEU A 123 2.58 -1.18 -7.90
C LEU A 123 3.09 -2.63 -8.01
N ARG A 124 2.45 -3.48 -8.81
CA ARG A 124 2.86 -4.89 -8.94
C ARG A 124 4.32 -5.02 -9.31
N ASN A 125 5.05 -5.88 -8.60
CA ASN A 125 6.47 -6.14 -8.82
C ASN A 125 7.36 -4.88 -8.80
N ALA A 126 6.89 -3.78 -8.18
CA ALA A 126 7.72 -2.60 -8.01
C ALA A 126 8.76 -2.83 -6.92
N HIS A 127 9.95 -2.28 -7.10
CA HIS A 127 11.02 -2.28 -6.10
C HIS A 127 11.24 -0.86 -5.57
N CYS A 128 11.21 -0.70 -4.25
CA CYS A 128 11.43 0.55 -3.55
C CYS A 128 12.50 0.38 -2.48
N GLY A 129 13.69 0.96 -2.71
CA GLY A 129 14.83 0.91 -1.79
C GLY A 129 14.62 1.69 -0.48
N GLY A 130 13.59 2.54 -0.43
CA GLY A 130 13.12 3.22 0.77
C GLY A 130 11.73 2.77 1.22
N SER A 131 11.11 3.59 2.08
CA SER A 131 9.75 3.35 2.54
C SER A 131 8.71 3.77 1.49
N VAL A 132 7.58 3.07 1.50
CA VAL A 132 6.38 3.42 0.74
C VAL A 132 5.35 4.02 1.68
N THR A 133 4.82 5.19 1.35
CA THR A 133 3.71 5.84 2.05
C THR A 133 2.55 6.05 1.08
N ILE A 134 1.40 5.44 1.36
CA ILE A 134 0.14 5.67 0.66
C ILE A 134 -0.83 6.31 1.65
N GLN A 135 -0.97 7.63 1.53
CA GLN A 135 -1.72 8.43 2.48
C GLN A 135 -2.62 9.43 1.76
N GLY A 136 -3.91 9.41 2.06
CA GLY A 136 -4.87 10.28 1.39
C GLY A 136 -6.22 9.60 1.23
N GLU A 137 -7.15 10.30 0.58
CA GLU A 137 -8.57 10.00 0.69
C GLU A 137 -9.04 8.78 -0.11
N ARG A 138 -9.36 8.91 -1.40
CA ARG A 138 -10.16 7.89 -2.12
C ARG A 138 -9.44 7.37 -3.35
N ILE A 139 -9.17 6.07 -3.36
CA ILE A 139 -8.86 5.29 -4.57
C ILE A 139 -10.13 4.52 -4.91
N ALA A 140 -10.83 4.86 -5.99
CA ALA A 140 -12.19 4.34 -6.22
C ALA A 140 -12.22 2.81 -6.41
N GLY A 141 -11.21 2.25 -7.07
CA GLY A 141 -10.98 0.83 -7.24
C GLY A 141 -9.94 0.32 -6.23
N GLY A 142 -8.90 -0.37 -6.71
CA GLY A 142 -7.97 -1.10 -5.85
C GLY A 142 -6.56 -0.52 -5.77
N ILE A 143 -5.82 -0.96 -4.75
CA ILE A 143 -4.37 -0.85 -4.65
C ILE A 143 -3.77 -2.24 -4.89
N ASN A 144 -2.85 -2.36 -5.83
CA ASN A 144 -2.19 -3.61 -6.14
C ASN A 144 -0.67 -3.51 -5.94
N LEU A 145 -0.18 -4.09 -4.86
CA LEU A 145 1.22 -4.23 -4.45
C LEU A 145 1.70 -5.69 -4.57
N ALA A 146 1.00 -6.55 -5.33
CA ALA A 146 1.38 -7.96 -5.41
C ALA A 146 2.82 -8.11 -5.93
N GLY A 147 3.63 -8.89 -5.21
CA GLY A 147 5.05 -9.08 -5.49
C GLY A 147 5.92 -7.83 -5.36
N ALA A 148 5.42 -6.73 -4.76
CA ALA A 148 6.23 -5.54 -4.54
C ALA A 148 7.31 -5.80 -3.47
N GLU A 149 8.49 -5.25 -3.70
CA GLU A 149 9.64 -5.32 -2.78
C GLU A 149 9.89 -3.93 -2.20
N ILE A 150 9.79 -3.81 -0.88
CA ILE A 150 9.94 -2.55 -0.15
C ILE A 150 11.02 -2.77 0.91
N ASP A 151 12.20 -2.18 0.73
CA ASP A 151 13.31 -2.33 1.68
C ASP A 151 13.02 -1.63 3.02
N GLY A 152 12.23 -0.55 2.96
CA GLY A 152 11.81 0.21 4.13
C GLY A 152 10.50 -0.28 4.75
N SER A 153 9.76 0.67 5.33
CA SER A 153 8.42 0.42 5.87
C SER A 153 7.34 0.68 4.82
N LEU A 154 6.22 -0.05 4.91
CA LEU A 154 5.01 0.24 4.16
C LEU A 154 3.96 0.85 5.11
N PHE A 155 3.59 2.09 4.86
CA PHE A 155 2.51 2.77 5.55
C PHE A 155 1.35 3.04 4.60
N ILE A 156 0.15 2.60 4.96
CA ILE A 156 -1.09 2.89 4.24
C ILE A 156 -2.11 3.45 5.23
N GLY A 157 -2.68 4.63 4.95
CA GLY A 157 -3.61 5.22 5.91
C GLY A 157 -4.02 6.66 5.69
N GLY A 158 -4.44 7.32 6.78
CA GLY A 158 -4.79 8.74 6.80
C GLY A 158 -6.11 9.04 6.10
N GLY A 159 -7.16 8.33 6.49
CA GLY A 159 -8.51 8.43 5.95
C GLY A 159 -8.69 7.73 4.61
N LEU A 160 -7.83 6.74 4.31
CA LEU A 160 -7.84 6.08 3.02
C LEU A 160 -9.07 5.17 2.87
N SER A 161 -9.74 5.31 1.73
CA SER A 161 -10.76 4.37 1.27
C SER A 161 -10.42 3.83 -0.11
N CYS A 162 -10.55 2.52 -0.25
CA CYS A 162 -10.45 1.85 -1.53
C CYS A 162 -11.39 0.65 -1.57
N HIS A 163 -11.63 0.06 -2.74
CA HIS A 163 -12.44 -1.14 -2.85
C HIS A 163 -11.68 -2.38 -2.38
N SER A 164 -10.40 -2.53 -2.77
CA SER A 164 -9.57 -3.68 -2.39
C SER A 164 -8.08 -3.32 -2.32
N MET A 165 -7.34 -4.08 -1.51
CA MET A 165 -5.87 -4.03 -1.48
C MET A 165 -5.31 -5.43 -1.67
N ASN A 166 -4.34 -5.57 -2.57
CA ASN A 166 -3.63 -6.82 -2.80
C ASN A 166 -2.12 -6.62 -2.58
N LEU A 167 -1.55 -7.33 -1.61
CA LEU A 167 -0.15 -7.35 -1.22
C LEU A 167 0.40 -8.79 -1.27
N SER A 168 -0.24 -9.66 -2.04
CA SER A 168 0.14 -11.08 -2.10
C SER A 168 1.60 -11.24 -2.52
N GLY A 169 2.37 -11.99 -1.74
CA GLY A 169 3.79 -12.21 -1.97
C GLY A 169 4.69 -10.97 -1.91
N ALA A 170 4.18 -9.83 -1.41
CA ALA A 170 5.02 -8.63 -1.23
C ALA A 170 6.02 -8.83 -0.08
N THR A 171 7.16 -8.15 -0.15
CA THR A 171 8.18 -8.14 0.91
C THR A 171 8.34 -6.73 1.48
N VAL A 172 8.36 -6.62 2.81
CA VAL A 172 8.57 -5.36 3.53
C VAL A 172 9.72 -5.54 4.53
N GLY A 173 10.83 -4.84 4.30
CA GLY A 173 12.07 -4.96 5.06
C GLY A 173 12.00 -4.37 6.48
N GLN A 174 10.94 -3.62 6.78
CA GLN A 174 10.62 -3.14 8.12
C GLN A 174 9.17 -3.48 8.48
N SER A 175 8.37 -2.50 8.92
CA SER A 175 6.99 -2.74 9.35
C SER A 175 5.97 -2.45 8.25
N LEU A 176 4.86 -3.19 8.29
CA LEU A 176 3.66 -2.93 7.49
C LEU A 176 2.55 -2.40 8.40
N THR A 177 2.06 -1.20 8.10
CA THR A 177 1.09 -0.50 8.94
C THR A 177 -0.10 -0.02 8.13
N LEU A 178 -1.30 -0.47 8.51
CA LEU A 178 -2.59 0.07 8.07
C LEU A 178 -3.20 0.87 9.22
N VAL A 179 -3.39 2.18 9.02
CA VAL A 179 -3.97 3.08 10.04
C VAL A 179 -5.02 3.99 9.45
N ASP A 180 -6.21 4.07 10.07
CA ASP A 180 -7.32 4.89 9.58
C ASP A 180 -7.66 4.59 8.11
N VAL A 181 -8.00 3.33 7.86
CA VAL A 181 -8.38 2.78 6.54
C VAL A 181 -9.82 2.28 6.62
N GLN A 182 -10.68 2.72 5.70
CA GLN A 182 -12.12 2.48 5.79
C GLN A 182 -12.73 2.05 4.45
N GLY A 183 -13.84 1.31 4.50
CA GLY A 183 -14.64 0.98 3.31
C GLY A 183 -13.97 0.03 2.32
N THR A 184 -12.91 -0.66 2.75
CA THR A 184 -12.20 -1.65 1.92
C THR A 184 -12.81 -3.03 2.09
N GLU A 185 -13.28 -3.61 0.99
CA GLU A 185 -13.95 -4.91 1.00
C GLU A 185 -12.98 -6.03 1.39
N LYS A 186 -11.78 -6.05 0.80
CA LYS A 186 -10.79 -7.09 1.10
C LYS A 186 -9.37 -6.54 1.06
N VAL A 187 -8.58 -6.96 2.06
CA VAL A 187 -7.12 -6.83 2.06
C VAL A 187 -6.51 -8.22 1.94
N THR A 188 -5.81 -8.49 0.83
CA THR A 188 -5.15 -9.77 0.57
C THR A 188 -3.65 -9.60 0.81
N MET A 189 -3.11 -10.36 1.75
CA MET A 189 -1.71 -10.39 2.19
C MET A 189 -1.21 -11.85 2.23
N THR A 190 -1.75 -12.71 1.37
CA THR A 190 -1.32 -14.11 1.26
C THR A 190 0.17 -14.18 0.96
N ALA A 191 0.91 -14.98 1.73
CA ALA A 191 2.35 -15.14 1.64
C ALA A 191 3.18 -13.83 1.74
N VAL A 192 2.61 -12.74 2.28
CA VAL A 192 3.37 -11.51 2.52
C VAL A 192 4.51 -11.78 3.49
N GLN A 193 5.67 -11.17 3.26
CA GLN A 193 6.83 -11.25 4.14
C GLN A 193 7.08 -9.87 4.77
N VAL A 194 6.96 -9.75 6.08
CA VAL A 194 7.23 -8.51 6.83
C VAL A 194 8.33 -8.81 7.83
N VAL A 195 9.48 -8.17 7.69
CA VAL A 195 10.63 -8.40 8.60
C VAL A 195 10.31 -7.89 10.01
N GLY A 196 9.66 -6.72 10.10
CA GLY A 196 9.25 -6.10 11.34
C GLY A 196 7.83 -6.49 11.75
N SER A 197 7.07 -5.51 12.24
CA SER A 197 5.72 -5.72 12.75
C SER A 197 4.66 -5.56 11.66
N LEU A 198 3.54 -6.27 11.82
CA LEU A 198 2.30 -6.02 11.10
C LEU A 198 1.30 -5.33 12.03
N ILE A 199 0.83 -4.15 11.66
CA ILE A 199 -0.06 -3.34 12.50
C ILE A 199 -1.29 -2.95 11.69
N LEU A 200 -2.47 -3.33 12.17
CA LEU A 200 -3.75 -2.83 11.70
C LEU A 200 -4.43 -2.12 12.86
N GLY A 201 -4.69 -0.83 12.75
CA GLY A 201 -5.40 -0.17 13.84
C GLY A 201 -5.68 1.32 13.73
N ALA A 202 -6.19 1.89 14.82
CA ALA A 202 -6.67 3.27 14.91
C ALA A 202 -7.69 3.59 13.80
N HIS A 203 -8.92 3.08 13.98
CA HIS A 203 -10.06 3.23 13.09
C HIS A 203 -9.96 2.50 11.74
N VAL A 204 -9.55 1.23 11.77
CA VAL A 204 -9.54 0.38 10.56
C VAL A 204 -10.88 -0.35 10.42
N ARG A 205 -11.56 -0.18 9.28
CA ARG A 205 -12.84 -0.84 8.95
C ARG A 205 -12.77 -1.56 7.61
N LEU A 206 -12.77 -2.90 7.65
CA LEU A 206 -12.56 -3.76 6.48
C LEU A 206 -13.66 -4.81 6.34
N GLY A 207 -13.89 -5.30 5.13
CA GLY A 207 -14.74 -6.46 4.90
C GLY A 207 -14.04 -7.77 5.26
N ALA A 208 -12.82 -8.01 4.77
CA ALA A 208 -12.05 -9.21 5.08
C ALA A 208 -10.53 -8.96 5.00
N VAL A 209 -9.77 -9.78 5.72
CA VAL A 209 -8.30 -9.78 5.70
C VAL A 209 -7.80 -11.20 5.48
N ASP A 210 -6.92 -11.39 4.51
CA ASP A 210 -6.36 -12.69 4.16
C ASP A 210 -4.84 -12.65 4.37
N LEU A 211 -4.34 -13.40 5.33
CA LEU A 211 -2.95 -13.51 5.78
C LEU A 211 -2.46 -14.96 5.70
N VAL A 212 -3.08 -15.78 4.84
CA VAL A 212 -2.68 -17.19 4.67
C VAL A 212 -1.21 -17.28 4.30
N ASP A 213 -0.47 -18.14 4.99
CA ASP A 213 0.97 -18.37 4.78
C ASP A 213 1.85 -17.10 4.92
N ALA A 214 1.34 -16.01 5.52
CA ALA A 214 2.13 -14.81 5.76
C ALA A 214 3.24 -15.06 6.79
N HIS A 215 4.36 -14.36 6.66
CA HIS A 215 5.47 -14.38 7.60
C HIS A 215 5.71 -12.97 8.14
N VAL A 216 5.62 -12.81 9.45
CA VAL A 216 5.86 -11.54 10.15
C VAL A 216 6.93 -11.79 11.20
N GLY A 217 8.11 -11.19 11.05
CA GLY A 217 9.24 -11.40 11.97
C GLY A 217 9.01 -10.78 13.35
N GLY A 218 8.22 -9.71 13.42
CA GLY A 218 7.80 -9.04 14.65
C GLY A 218 6.39 -9.44 15.12
N PRO A 219 5.79 -8.63 16.00
CA PRO A 219 4.41 -8.84 16.44
C PRO A 219 3.39 -8.48 15.33
N VAL A 220 2.23 -9.14 15.41
CA VAL A 220 1.01 -8.77 14.69
C VAL A 220 0.06 -8.12 15.69
N LEU A 221 -0.35 -6.88 15.41
CA LEU A 221 -1.20 -6.08 16.29
C LEU A 221 -2.48 -5.67 15.56
N PHE A 222 -3.63 -6.00 16.15
CA PHE A 222 -4.92 -5.39 15.86
C PHE A 222 -5.26 -4.41 16.98
N ILE A 223 -5.59 -3.16 16.64
CA ILE A 223 -5.86 -2.10 17.63
C ILE A 223 -7.02 -1.24 17.14
N ASP A 224 -8.20 -1.33 17.75
CA ASP A 224 -9.38 -0.57 17.32
C ASP A 224 -9.72 -0.83 15.83
N VAL A 225 -9.98 -2.12 15.54
CA VAL A 225 -10.38 -2.59 14.22
C VAL A 225 -11.81 -3.10 14.19
N GLU A 226 -12.49 -2.96 13.05
CA GLU A 226 -13.74 -3.62 12.73
C GLU A 226 -13.59 -4.37 11.40
N ILE A 227 -13.62 -5.70 11.44
CA ILE A 227 -13.50 -6.56 10.27
C ILE A 227 -14.71 -7.48 10.21
N CYS A 228 -15.71 -7.15 9.39
CA CYS A 228 -17.03 -7.80 9.42
C CYS A 228 -17.02 -9.25 8.90
N GLY A 229 -16.14 -9.56 7.96
CA GLY A 229 -15.96 -10.87 7.37
C GLY A 229 -14.83 -11.64 8.04
N THR A 230 -14.11 -12.44 7.25
CA THR A 230 -13.06 -13.32 7.78
C THR A 230 -11.72 -12.60 7.89
N VAL A 231 -11.06 -12.74 9.04
CA VAL A 231 -9.60 -12.58 9.19
C VAL A 231 -8.99 -13.96 9.09
N ASN A 232 -8.45 -14.29 7.93
CA ASN A 232 -7.86 -15.60 7.66
C ASN A 232 -6.35 -15.56 7.90
N MET A 233 -5.90 -16.06 9.03
CA MET A 233 -4.49 -16.18 9.43
C MET A 233 -4.05 -17.65 9.44
N LYS A 234 -4.65 -18.50 8.60
CA LYS A 234 -4.26 -19.91 8.51
C LYS A 234 -2.78 -20.03 8.13
N ALA A 235 -2.04 -20.86 8.88
CA ALA A 235 -0.61 -21.10 8.68
C ALA A 235 0.27 -19.82 8.69
N ILE A 236 -0.20 -18.73 9.30
CA ILE A 236 0.64 -17.55 9.52
C ILE A 236 1.82 -17.90 10.43
N HIS A 237 2.99 -17.33 10.15
CA HIS A 237 4.16 -17.39 11.02
C HIS A 237 4.42 -16.02 11.62
N VAL A 238 4.40 -15.92 12.95
CA VAL A 238 4.61 -14.69 13.71
C VAL A 238 5.81 -14.88 14.63
N GLY A 239 6.90 -14.16 14.37
CA GLY A 239 8.12 -14.18 15.18
C GLY A 239 7.97 -13.47 16.53
N GLY A 240 6.97 -12.57 16.66
CA GLY A 240 6.57 -11.94 17.91
C GLY A 240 5.27 -12.49 18.50
N SER A 241 4.53 -11.64 19.20
CA SER A 241 3.18 -11.93 19.69
C SER A 241 2.12 -11.62 18.64
N LEU A 242 0.98 -12.31 18.74
CA LEU A 242 -0.24 -11.99 18.02
C LEU A 242 -1.25 -11.42 19.03
N ASN A 243 -1.65 -10.17 18.84
CA ASN A 243 -2.46 -9.44 19.83
C ASN A 243 -3.74 -8.91 19.19
N LEU A 244 -4.87 -9.25 19.80
CA LEU A 244 -6.20 -8.76 19.52
C LEU A 244 -6.68 -8.05 20.79
N TYR A 245 -6.89 -6.74 20.72
CA TYR A 245 -7.09 -5.87 21.88
C TYR A 245 -8.56 -5.43 22.06
N GLU A 246 -8.78 -4.64 23.10
CA GLU A 246 -10.08 -4.07 23.43
C GLU A 246 -10.62 -3.22 22.29
N ASN A 247 -11.93 -3.32 22.05
CA ASN A 247 -12.69 -2.71 20.96
C ASN A 247 -12.47 -3.33 19.58
N ASP A 248 -11.59 -4.32 19.43
CA ASP A 248 -11.51 -5.05 18.17
C ASP A 248 -12.79 -5.89 17.94
N ARG A 249 -13.38 -5.76 16.76
CA ARG A 249 -14.61 -6.47 16.35
C ARG A 249 -14.34 -7.29 15.11
N PHE A 250 -14.58 -8.60 15.20
CA PHE A 250 -14.33 -9.53 14.12
C PHE A 250 -15.61 -10.28 13.71
N GLY A 251 -15.71 -10.61 12.42
CA GLY A 251 -16.54 -11.66 11.90
C GLY A 251 -16.02 -13.02 12.35
N SER A 252 -15.46 -13.76 11.40
CA SER A 252 -14.73 -15.01 11.69
C SER A 252 -13.23 -14.73 11.78
N VAL A 253 -12.52 -15.45 12.65
CA VAL A 253 -11.06 -15.44 12.71
C VAL A 253 -10.57 -16.87 12.60
N ASN A 254 -9.72 -17.13 11.60
CA ASN A 254 -9.09 -18.43 11.38
C ASN A 254 -7.60 -18.35 11.73
N LEU A 255 -7.18 -19.09 12.74
CA LEU A 255 -5.80 -19.26 13.19
C LEU A 255 -5.33 -20.72 13.07
N ASP A 256 -5.98 -21.51 12.23
CA ASP A 256 -5.63 -22.91 12.02
C ASP A 256 -4.17 -23.01 11.57
N GLN A 257 -3.41 -23.89 12.20
CA GLN A 257 -1.97 -24.10 11.94
C GLN A 257 -1.10 -22.84 12.08
N ALA A 258 -1.60 -21.77 12.71
CA ALA A 258 -0.81 -20.58 12.95
C ALA A 258 0.36 -20.89 13.91
N GLN A 259 1.52 -20.33 13.63
CA GLN A 259 2.72 -20.42 14.46
C GLN A 259 3.05 -19.06 15.04
N VAL A 260 2.94 -18.92 16.36
CA VAL A 260 3.24 -17.70 17.10
C VAL A 260 4.40 -18.01 18.07
N GLN A 261 5.57 -17.42 17.81
CA GLN A 261 6.75 -17.59 18.66
C GLN A 261 6.58 -16.90 20.02
N GLY A 262 5.87 -15.77 20.04
CA GLY A 262 5.45 -15.12 21.26
C GLY A 262 4.13 -15.68 21.80
N ARG A 263 3.42 -14.84 22.56
CA ARG A 263 2.09 -15.14 23.09
C ARG A 263 1.01 -14.83 22.03
N LEU A 264 -0.03 -15.65 21.97
CA LEU A 264 -1.33 -15.23 21.44
C LEU A 264 -2.12 -14.58 22.58
N ALA A 265 -2.40 -13.28 22.47
CA ALA A 265 -3.17 -12.54 23.45
C ALA A 265 -4.47 -12.02 22.82
N ILE A 266 -5.61 -12.44 23.37
CA ILE A 266 -6.93 -11.95 22.99
C ILE A 266 -7.54 -11.33 24.25
N VAL A 267 -7.73 -10.02 24.27
CA VAL A 267 -8.19 -9.29 25.46
C VAL A 267 -9.23 -8.26 25.03
N GLY A 268 -10.46 -8.37 25.54
CA GLY A 268 -11.53 -7.40 25.27
C GLY A 268 -12.07 -7.39 23.83
N ALA A 269 -11.68 -8.34 22.99
CA ALA A 269 -12.12 -8.43 21.59
C ALA A 269 -13.47 -9.17 21.45
N THR A 270 -14.23 -8.85 20.41
CA THR A 270 -15.54 -9.48 20.13
C THR A 270 -15.52 -10.22 18.80
N PHE A 271 -15.97 -11.48 18.81
CA PHE A 271 -16.09 -12.36 17.64
C PHE A 271 -17.57 -12.65 17.38
N SER A 272 -18.11 -12.09 16.30
CA SER A 272 -19.52 -12.29 15.92
C SER A 272 -19.78 -13.64 15.23
N GLN A 273 -18.72 -14.30 14.75
CA GLN A 273 -18.77 -15.64 14.19
C GLN A 273 -17.73 -16.54 14.87
N THR A 274 -17.07 -17.43 14.11
CA THR A 274 -16.20 -18.47 14.68
C THR A 274 -14.77 -17.95 14.86
N LEU A 275 -14.19 -18.22 16.03
CA LEU A 275 -12.74 -18.26 16.22
C LEU A 275 -12.27 -19.72 16.07
N SER A 276 -11.54 -20.02 15.00
CA SER A 276 -10.91 -21.32 14.77
C SER A 276 -9.42 -21.24 15.11
N MET A 277 -8.90 -22.22 15.85
CA MET A 277 -7.49 -22.28 16.27
C MET A 277 -6.94 -23.70 16.14
N ASP A 278 -7.36 -24.45 15.12
CA ASP A 278 -7.05 -25.87 15.00
C ASP A 278 -5.56 -26.09 14.70
N GLY A 279 -4.86 -26.78 15.61
CA GLY A 279 -3.43 -27.03 15.50
C GLY A 279 -2.56 -25.76 15.62
N ILE A 280 -3.07 -24.69 16.25
CA ILE A 280 -2.26 -23.51 16.57
C ILE A 280 -1.08 -23.89 17.46
N GLN A 281 0.07 -23.27 17.22
CA GLN A 281 1.27 -23.34 18.05
C GLN A 281 1.61 -21.95 18.58
N ALA A 282 1.39 -21.71 19.87
CA ALA A 282 1.73 -20.44 20.53
C ALA A 282 2.76 -20.69 21.65
N ASN A 283 4.03 -20.43 21.36
CA ASN A 283 5.15 -20.79 22.24
C ASN A 283 5.14 -19.97 23.56
N GLY A 284 4.70 -18.71 23.50
CA GLY A 284 4.47 -17.86 24.68
C GLY A 284 3.12 -18.11 25.37
N GLY A 285 2.41 -19.17 24.96
CA GLY A 285 1.09 -19.55 25.44
C GLY A 285 -0.06 -18.81 24.75
N VAL A 286 -1.28 -19.28 25.04
CA VAL A 286 -2.53 -18.62 24.66
C VAL A 286 -3.12 -17.97 25.90
N PHE A 287 -3.38 -16.66 25.82
CA PHE A 287 -4.05 -15.90 26.86
C PHE A 287 -5.33 -15.29 26.30
N ILE A 288 -6.46 -15.71 26.85
CA ILE A 288 -7.77 -15.12 26.58
C ILE A 288 -8.20 -14.39 27.85
N GLY A 289 -8.19 -13.07 27.79
CA GLY A 289 -8.40 -12.18 28.93
C GLY A 289 -9.84 -11.71 29.10
N GLU A 290 -10.06 -10.94 30.16
CA GLU A 290 -11.34 -10.34 30.51
C GLU A 290 -11.93 -9.51 29.36
N GLY A 291 -13.27 -9.42 29.31
CA GLY A 291 -14.00 -8.65 28.33
C GLY A 291 -14.12 -9.29 26.94
N THR A 292 -13.39 -10.37 26.67
CA THR A 292 -13.47 -11.09 25.38
C THR A 292 -14.82 -11.78 25.21
N GLN A 293 -15.44 -11.64 24.04
CA GLN A 293 -16.76 -12.20 23.72
C GLN A 293 -16.70 -13.09 22.47
N PHE A 294 -17.20 -14.32 22.58
CA PHE A 294 -17.25 -15.27 21.47
C PHE A 294 -18.69 -15.66 21.15
N ASN A 295 -19.03 -15.71 19.86
CA ASN A 295 -20.21 -16.45 19.40
C ASN A 295 -19.92 -17.96 19.32
N GLN A 296 -18.80 -18.36 18.71
CA GLN A 296 -18.37 -19.76 18.62
C GLN A 296 -16.84 -19.86 18.64
N VAL A 297 -16.32 -20.91 19.30
CA VAL A 297 -14.89 -21.26 19.29
C VAL A 297 -14.74 -22.71 18.82
N SER A 298 -13.83 -22.95 17.88
CA SER A 298 -13.47 -24.28 17.38
C SER A 298 -12.03 -24.63 17.77
N LEU A 299 -11.87 -25.80 18.39
CA LEU A 299 -10.59 -26.38 18.83
C LEU A 299 -10.64 -27.89 18.57
N PHE A 300 -10.27 -28.33 17.37
CA PHE A 300 -10.07 -29.74 17.10
C PHE A 300 -8.61 -30.11 17.41
N GLN A 301 -8.42 -30.93 18.44
CA GLN A 301 -7.17 -31.61 18.70
C GLN A 301 -7.13 -32.88 17.83
N HIS A 302 -6.17 -32.96 16.91
CA HIS A 302 -5.76 -34.21 16.27
C HIS A 302 -4.51 -34.75 16.97
#